data_AF-A0AAD7CT49-F1
#
_entry.id   AF-A0AAD7CT49-F1
#
_cell.length_a   1.000
_cell.length_b   1.000
_cell.length_c   1.000
_cell.angle_alpha   90.00
_cell.angle_beta   90.00
_cell.angle_gamma   90.00
#
_symmetry.space_group_name_H-M   'P 1'
#
loop_
_entity.id
_entity.type
_entity.pdbx_description
1 polymer ?
#
loop_
_entity_poly.entity_id
_entity_poly.type
_entity_poly.pdbx_seq_one_letter_code
_entity_poly.pdbx_strand_id
1 'polypeptide(L)'
;MRRLSAVVQGLKQQPQSESLDKKTAFWTVYGKLADEFDKQFQHKYGNDLDTSLIFAGLFSAVSSSFIIQIQPELQPDPNAVTQALLLVLVQNMTGAAIMGPTPERLVAPTIIVVAQSLLYFSLFSTLMAGLLAVLGKQWLLHYDSVGERGTIEERGIERQRKFDGLLRWKFDLVMQIFPLLLQHSLLLFATALSIYLWTIHHAIAAIVLGLTSIGVILYILMSVSALTSPDSPFQTPLTILLAALIKVQKSLAARIIGSIPAPITDSLREFWGRLEISYPGYPALSTD
;
A
#
# COMPACT_ATOMS: atom_id res chain seq x y z
N MET A 1 -17.39 -19.56 21.54
CA MET A 1 -17.45 -21.05 21.60
C MET A 1 -18.44 -21.60 22.65
N ARG A 2 -18.48 -21.15 23.92
CA ARG A 2 -19.41 -21.69 24.95
C ARG A 2 -20.92 -21.49 24.66
N ARG A 3 -21.30 -20.47 23.89
CA ARG A 3 -22.70 -20.27 23.45
C ARG A 3 -23.12 -21.23 22.33
N LEU A 4 -22.17 -21.64 21.48
CA LEU A 4 -22.42 -22.62 20.42
C LEU A 4 -22.55 -24.04 20.99
N SER A 5 -21.78 -24.40 22.01
CA SER A 5 -21.92 -25.71 22.66
C SER A 5 -23.27 -25.86 23.37
N ALA A 6 -23.78 -24.79 24.00
CA ALA A 6 -25.09 -24.79 24.64
C ALA A 6 -26.26 -24.94 23.63
N VAL A 7 -26.15 -24.29 22.47
CA VAL A 7 -27.13 -24.43 21.37
C VAL A 7 -27.09 -25.85 20.79
N VAL A 8 -25.90 -26.43 20.62
CA VAL A 8 -25.74 -27.82 20.16
C VAL A 8 -26.28 -28.83 21.17
N GLN A 9 -26.16 -28.56 22.47
CA GLN A 9 -26.71 -29.41 23.53
C GLN A 9 -28.25 -29.31 23.62
N GLY A 10 -28.83 -28.13 23.42
CA GLY A 10 -30.29 -27.95 23.36
C GLY A 10 -30.93 -28.62 22.15
N LEU A 11 -30.21 -28.68 21.01
CA LEU A 11 -30.67 -29.39 19.80
C LEU A 11 -30.72 -30.91 19.97
N LYS A 12 -30.01 -31.49 20.95
CA LYS A 12 -30.00 -32.94 21.21
C LYS A 12 -31.26 -33.47 21.91
N GLN A 13 -32.09 -32.62 22.52
CA GLN A 13 -33.23 -33.03 23.36
C GLN A 13 -34.61 -32.95 22.65
N GLN A 14 -34.66 -32.57 21.37
CA GLN A 14 -35.92 -32.38 20.64
C GLN A 14 -36.30 -33.58 19.77
N PRO A 15 -37.61 -33.82 19.52
CA PRO A 15 -38.06 -34.84 18.58
C PRO A 15 -37.39 -34.63 17.20
N GLN A 16 -36.99 -35.73 16.58
CA GLN A 16 -36.07 -35.72 15.43
C GLN A 16 -36.62 -34.90 14.24
N SER A 17 -37.94 -34.87 14.05
CA SER A 17 -38.63 -34.03 13.04
C SER A 17 -38.54 -32.53 13.34
N GLU A 18 -38.72 -32.11 14.59
CA GLU A 18 -38.65 -30.70 15.01
C GLU A 18 -37.20 -30.17 14.99
N SER A 19 -36.22 -31.02 15.32
CA SER A 19 -34.80 -30.67 15.25
C SER A 19 -34.31 -30.47 13.80
N LEU A 20 -34.83 -31.28 12.86
CA LEU A 20 -34.50 -31.20 11.43
C LEU A 20 -35.11 -29.95 10.80
N ASP A 21 -36.33 -29.60 11.21
CA ASP A 21 -37.03 -28.39 10.76
C ASP A 21 -36.29 -27.12 11.20
N LYS A 22 -35.87 -27.03 12.47
CA LYS A 22 -35.07 -25.91 12.98
C LYS A 22 -33.70 -25.78 12.33
N LYS A 23 -33.04 -26.90 12.05
CA LYS A 23 -31.74 -26.91 11.36
C LYS A 23 -31.86 -26.40 9.93
N THR A 24 -32.90 -26.83 9.21
CA THR A 24 -33.18 -26.39 7.84
C THR A 24 -33.57 -24.91 7.80
N ALA A 25 -34.38 -24.46 8.75
CA ALA A 25 -34.73 -23.04 8.92
C ALA A 25 -33.49 -22.18 9.19
N PHE A 26 -32.59 -22.61 10.08
CA PHE A 26 -31.33 -21.91 10.35
C PHE A 26 -30.48 -21.75 9.08
N TRP A 27 -30.24 -22.84 8.35
CA TRP A 27 -29.42 -22.79 7.13
C TRP A 27 -30.07 -21.98 6.01
N THR A 28 -31.40 -21.92 5.95
CA THR A 28 -32.13 -21.06 5.01
C THR A 28 -31.97 -19.58 5.35
N VAL A 29 -32.08 -19.22 6.63
CA VAL A 29 -31.82 -17.84 7.07
C VAL A 29 -30.35 -17.46 6.86
N TYR A 30 -29.42 -18.34 7.23
CA TYR A 30 -27.99 -18.15 7.02
C TYR A 30 -27.68 -17.97 5.53
N GLY A 31 -28.22 -18.81 4.65
CA GLY A 31 -28.02 -18.71 3.20
C GLY A 31 -28.44 -17.36 2.64
N LYS A 32 -29.61 -16.83 3.06
CA LYS A 32 -30.07 -15.50 2.65
C LYS A 32 -29.13 -14.38 3.12
N LEU A 33 -28.68 -14.43 4.37
CA LEU A 33 -27.78 -13.42 4.93
C LEU A 33 -26.39 -13.48 4.28
N ALA A 34 -25.89 -14.69 4.05
CA ALA A 34 -24.61 -14.92 3.39
C ALA A 34 -24.66 -14.47 1.91
N ASP A 35 -25.73 -14.76 1.17
CA ASP A 35 -25.91 -14.29 -0.21
C ASP A 35 -25.91 -12.76 -0.30
N GLU A 36 -26.60 -12.08 0.63
CA GLU A 36 -26.62 -10.62 0.67
C GLU A 36 -25.22 -10.05 0.96
N PHE A 37 -24.52 -10.63 1.94
CA PHE A 37 -23.15 -10.24 2.26
C PHE A 37 -22.18 -10.49 1.09
N ASP A 38 -22.23 -11.68 0.48
CA ASP A 38 -21.36 -12.07 -0.64
C ASP A 38 -21.57 -11.13 -1.84
N LYS A 39 -22.83 -10.78 -2.16
CA LYS A 39 -23.14 -9.79 -3.22
C LYS A 39 -22.59 -8.41 -2.90
N GLN A 40 -22.79 -7.91 -1.69
CA GLN A 40 -22.27 -6.60 -1.28
C GLN A 40 -20.74 -6.57 -1.29
N PHE A 41 -20.11 -7.65 -0.81
CA PHE A 41 -18.67 -7.85 -0.83
C PHE A 41 -18.13 -7.81 -2.26
N GLN A 42 -18.71 -8.61 -3.17
CA GLN A 42 -18.30 -8.65 -4.58
C GLN A 42 -18.51 -7.31 -5.29
N HIS A 43 -19.67 -6.68 -5.07
CA HIS A 43 -19.94 -5.38 -5.69
C HIS A 43 -18.95 -4.31 -5.22
N LYS A 44 -18.66 -4.26 -3.91
CA LYS A 44 -17.71 -3.30 -3.33
C LYS A 44 -16.31 -3.49 -3.91
N TYR A 45 -15.70 -4.67 -3.72
CA TYR A 45 -14.33 -4.90 -4.17
C TYR A 45 -14.22 -4.93 -5.71
N GLY A 46 -15.25 -5.41 -6.40
CA GLY A 46 -15.33 -5.35 -7.86
C GLY A 46 -15.22 -3.92 -8.39
N ASN A 47 -16.02 -2.99 -7.84
CA ASN A 47 -15.99 -1.58 -8.23
C ASN A 47 -14.67 -0.90 -7.86
N ASP A 48 -14.11 -1.19 -6.69
CA ASP A 48 -12.81 -0.65 -6.25
C ASP A 48 -11.67 -1.10 -7.18
N LEU A 49 -11.70 -2.37 -7.62
CA LEU A 49 -10.75 -2.94 -8.56
C LEU A 49 -10.91 -2.35 -9.97
N ASP A 50 -12.14 -2.16 -10.44
CA ASP A 50 -12.43 -1.50 -11.73
C ASP A 50 -11.92 -0.07 -11.76
N THR A 51 -12.19 0.68 -10.69
CA THR A 51 -11.71 2.06 -10.54
C THR A 51 -10.18 2.11 -10.54
N SER A 52 -9.55 1.18 -9.81
CA SER A 52 -8.09 1.05 -9.78
C SER A 52 -7.51 0.73 -11.16
N LEU A 53 -8.15 -0.16 -11.93
CA LEU A 53 -7.69 -0.55 -13.27
C LEU A 53 -7.81 0.60 -14.28
N ILE A 54 -8.92 1.35 -14.24
CA ILE A 54 -9.12 2.54 -15.07
C ILE A 54 -8.05 3.59 -14.74
N PHE A 55 -7.84 3.87 -13.45
CA PHE A 55 -6.80 4.80 -13.02
C PHE A 55 -5.41 4.32 -13.48
N ALA A 56 -5.11 3.03 -13.33
CA ALA A 56 -3.83 2.47 -13.73
C ALA A 56 -3.57 2.64 -15.23
N GLY A 57 -4.55 2.36 -16.08
CA GLY A 57 -4.44 2.54 -17.52
C GLY A 57 -4.24 4.00 -17.93
N LEU A 58 -5.07 4.91 -17.41
CA LEU A 58 -4.98 6.33 -17.70
C LEU A 58 -3.65 6.93 -17.24
N PHE A 59 -3.25 6.63 -16.01
CA PHE A 59 -2.01 7.14 -15.45
C PHE A 59 -0.78 6.57 -16.16
N SER A 60 -0.82 5.30 -16.58
CA SER A 60 0.26 4.70 -17.39
C SER A 60 0.41 5.39 -18.74
N ALA A 61 -0.70 5.73 -19.40
CA ALA A 61 -0.68 6.45 -20.67
C ALA A 61 -0.08 7.86 -20.53
N VAL A 62 -0.52 8.62 -19.52
CA VAL A 62 0.00 9.97 -19.23
C VAL A 62 1.48 9.89 -18.87
N SER A 63 1.87 9.00 -17.96
CA SER A 63 3.26 8.84 -17.52
C SER A 63 4.18 8.43 -18.68
N SER A 64 3.72 7.52 -19.54
CA SER A 64 4.48 7.09 -20.73
C SER A 64 4.70 8.24 -21.71
N SER A 65 3.73 9.15 -21.87
CA SER A 65 3.89 10.33 -22.73
C SER A 65 5.00 11.26 -22.21
N PHE A 66 5.04 11.50 -20.90
CA PHE A 66 6.12 12.30 -20.30
C PHE A 66 7.47 11.59 -20.41
N ILE A 67 7.53 10.28 -20.14
CA ILE A 67 8.77 9.50 -20.27
C ILE A 67 9.31 9.58 -21.70
N ILE A 68 8.46 9.43 -22.73
CA ILE A 68 8.88 9.52 -24.13
C ILE A 68 9.44 10.91 -24.46
N GLN A 69 8.84 11.98 -23.91
CA GLN A 69 9.31 13.34 -24.13
C GLN A 69 10.67 13.61 -23.45
N ILE A 70 10.92 13.01 -22.28
CA ILE A 70 12.14 13.24 -21.49
C ILE A 70 13.26 12.27 -21.89
N GLN A 71 12.92 11.13 -22.51
CA GLN A 71 13.87 10.07 -22.90
C GLN A 71 15.09 10.57 -23.70
N PRO A 72 14.96 11.51 -24.65
CA PRO A 72 16.10 12.03 -25.38
C PRO A 72 17.16 12.69 -24.49
N GLU A 73 16.79 13.23 -23.33
CA GLU A 73 17.72 13.89 -22.41
C GLU A 73 18.65 12.92 -21.66
N LEU A 74 18.40 11.61 -21.72
CA LEU A 74 19.37 10.61 -21.24
C LEU A 74 20.53 10.40 -22.20
N GLN A 75 20.37 10.80 -23.46
CA GLN A 75 21.42 10.65 -24.47
C GLN A 75 22.13 11.98 -24.70
N PRO A 76 23.41 11.94 -25.11
CA PRO A 76 24.11 13.14 -25.54
C PRO A 76 23.35 13.81 -26.67
N ASP A 77 23.16 15.13 -26.57
CA ASP A 77 22.49 15.91 -27.63
C ASP A 77 23.24 15.70 -28.96
N PRO A 78 22.60 15.12 -29.99
CA PRO A 78 23.23 14.87 -31.29
C PRO A 78 23.80 16.16 -31.90
N ASN A 79 23.19 17.31 -31.61
CA ASN A 79 23.68 18.60 -32.08
C ASN A 79 24.95 19.01 -31.33
N ALA A 80 25.02 18.78 -30.01
CA ALA A 80 26.24 19.02 -29.23
C ALA A 80 27.39 18.11 -29.68
N VAL A 81 27.10 16.83 -29.97
CA VAL A 81 28.08 15.89 -30.55
C VAL A 81 28.54 16.39 -31.92
N THR A 82 27.62 16.80 -32.79
CA THR A 82 27.95 17.34 -34.11
C THR A 82 28.79 18.62 -34.01
N GLN A 83 28.43 19.54 -33.12
CA GLN A 83 29.19 20.76 -32.86
C GLN A 83 30.60 20.47 -32.33
N ALA A 84 30.74 19.50 -31.41
CA ALA A 84 32.04 19.06 -30.92
C ALA A 84 32.91 18.47 -32.04
N LEU A 85 32.33 17.62 -32.90
CA LEU A 85 33.04 17.05 -34.05
C LEU A 85 33.45 18.12 -35.08
N LEU A 86 32.58 19.08 -35.37
CA LEU A 86 32.90 20.21 -36.24
C LEU A 86 34.05 21.05 -35.67
N LEU A 87 34.06 21.27 -34.35
CA LEU A 87 35.14 22.00 -33.73
C LEU A 87 36.48 21.26 -33.81
N VAL A 88 36.48 19.94 -33.57
CA VAL A 88 37.66 19.10 -33.75
C VAL A 88 38.16 19.17 -35.19
N LEU A 89 37.26 19.17 -36.18
CA LEU A 89 37.63 19.32 -37.59
C LEU A 89 38.28 20.69 -37.85
N VAL A 90 37.71 21.79 -37.35
CA VAL A 90 38.25 23.14 -37.51
C VAL A 90 39.61 23.30 -36.80
N GLN A 91 39.79 22.74 -35.60
CA GLN A 91 41.07 22.71 -34.90
C GLN A 91 42.15 22.00 -35.73
N ASN A 92 41.82 20.85 -36.31
CA ASN A 92 42.75 20.10 -37.17
C ASN A 92 43.11 20.87 -38.45
N MET A 93 42.17 21.64 -39.01
CA MET A 93 42.43 22.46 -40.21
C MET A 93 43.22 23.74 -39.92
N THR A 94 43.04 24.36 -38.75
CA THR A 94 43.63 25.67 -38.43
C THR A 94 44.90 25.56 -37.58
N GLY A 95 45.17 24.40 -36.97
CA GLY A 95 46.30 24.21 -36.05
C GLY A 95 46.17 24.98 -34.73
N ALA A 96 45.06 25.70 -34.52
CA ALA A 96 44.78 26.45 -33.31
C ALA A 96 44.01 25.57 -32.32
N ALA A 97 44.47 25.50 -31.07
CA ALA A 97 43.73 24.87 -29.99
C ALA A 97 42.52 25.74 -29.62
N ILE A 98 41.40 25.53 -30.30
CA ILE A 98 40.13 26.19 -29.97
C ILE A 98 39.59 25.49 -28.71
N MET A 99 39.38 26.19 -27.59
CA MET A 99 38.73 25.55 -26.43
C MET A 99 37.33 25.10 -26.82
N GLY A 100 37.12 23.79 -26.93
CA GLY A 100 35.84 23.21 -27.29
C GLY A 100 34.91 22.99 -26.12
N PRO A 101 33.62 22.75 -26.38
CA PRO A 101 32.69 22.38 -25.33
C PRO A 101 33.25 21.16 -24.60
N THR A 102 33.36 21.27 -23.27
CA THR A 102 33.88 20.22 -22.40
C THR A 102 33.09 18.92 -22.57
N PRO A 103 33.72 17.75 -22.37
CA PRO A 103 33.07 16.44 -22.48
C PRO A 103 31.93 16.21 -21.47
N GLU A 104 31.68 17.15 -20.57
CA GLU A 104 30.55 17.16 -19.63
C GLU A 104 29.18 17.10 -20.33
N ARG A 105 29.09 17.53 -21.61
CA ARG A 105 27.88 17.38 -22.43
C ARG A 105 27.66 15.98 -23.03
N LEU A 106 28.58 15.03 -22.84
CA LEU A 106 28.47 13.66 -23.36
C LEU A 106 27.84 12.68 -22.36
N VAL A 107 27.47 13.15 -21.16
CA VAL A 107 26.81 12.34 -20.14
C VAL A 107 25.57 13.09 -19.65
N ALA A 108 24.46 12.39 -19.50
CA ALA A 108 23.23 12.98 -18.98
C ALA A 108 23.45 13.53 -17.56
N PRO A 109 23.01 14.77 -17.25
CA PRO A 109 23.07 15.32 -15.91
C PRO A 109 22.44 14.39 -14.88
N THR A 110 23.08 14.22 -13.72
CA THR A 110 22.61 13.31 -12.65
C THR A 110 21.16 13.59 -12.24
N ILE A 111 20.76 14.86 -12.23
CA ILE A 111 19.39 15.28 -11.89
C ILE A 111 18.33 14.74 -12.86
N ILE A 112 18.65 14.68 -14.17
CA ILE A 112 17.77 14.12 -15.21
C ILE A 112 17.69 12.61 -15.05
N VAL A 113 18.81 11.94 -14.77
CA VAL A 113 18.84 10.50 -14.49
C VAL A 113 17.97 10.15 -13.29
N VAL A 114 18.06 10.92 -12.19
CA VAL A 114 17.21 10.73 -11.00
C VAL A 114 15.75 10.94 -11.34
N ALA A 115 15.39 12.03 -12.01
CA ALA A 115 14.00 12.30 -12.40
C ALA A 115 13.44 11.16 -13.27
N GLN A 116 14.18 10.71 -14.28
CA GLN A 116 13.76 9.62 -15.16
C GLN A 116 13.67 8.27 -14.44
N SER A 117 14.58 7.98 -13.52
CA SER A 117 14.49 6.77 -12.69
C SER A 117 13.20 6.73 -11.86
N LEU A 118 12.80 7.88 -11.29
CA LEU A 118 11.55 8.02 -10.55
C LEU A 118 10.31 7.93 -11.46
N LEU A 119 10.37 8.49 -12.68
CA LEU A 119 9.31 8.34 -13.67
C LEU A 119 9.11 6.87 -14.06
N TYR A 120 10.18 6.15 -14.40
CA TYR A 120 10.10 4.71 -14.69
C TYR A 120 9.60 3.90 -13.50
N PHE A 121 10.06 4.23 -12.29
CA PHE A 121 9.59 3.55 -11.08
C PHE A 121 8.10 3.80 -10.83
N SER A 122 7.63 5.05 -11.04
CA SER A 122 6.22 5.38 -10.94
C SER A 122 5.38 4.58 -11.96
N LEU A 123 5.79 4.56 -13.24
CA LEU A 123 5.09 3.83 -14.29
C LEU A 123 4.99 2.33 -13.95
N PHE A 124 6.11 1.70 -13.58
CA PHE A 124 6.14 0.28 -13.25
C PHE A 124 5.28 -0.04 -12.01
N SER A 125 5.30 0.84 -11.00
CA SER A 125 4.46 0.71 -9.81
C SER A 125 2.97 0.73 -10.16
N THR A 126 2.54 1.61 -11.08
CA THR A 126 1.15 1.63 -11.55
C THR A 126 0.79 0.39 -12.38
N LEU A 127 1.67 -0.07 -13.27
CA LEU A 127 1.42 -1.30 -14.04
C LEU A 127 1.30 -2.52 -13.12
N MET A 128 2.15 -2.61 -12.09
CA MET A 128 2.05 -3.65 -11.07
C MET A 128 0.72 -3.57 -10.32
N ALA A 129 0.27 -2.37 -9.94
CA ALA A 129 -1.04 -2.18 -9.31
C ALA A 129 -2.19 -2.63 -10.22
N GLY A 130 -2.12 -2.33 -11.52
CA GLY A 130 -3.08 -2.79 -12.52
C GLY A 130 -3.11 -4.32 -12.65
N LEU A 131 -1.94 -4.96 -12.71
CA LEU A 131 -1.83 -6.43 -12.75
C LEU A 131 -2.44 -7.06 -11.49
N LEU A 132 -2.13 -6.51 -10.33
CA LEU A 132 -2.69 -6.96 -9.06
C LEU A 132 -4.21 -6.76 -9.00
N ALA A 133 -4.74 -5.68 -9.57
CA ALA A 133 -6.19 -5.46 -9.65
C ALA A 133 -6.88 -6.52 -10.53
N VAL A 134 -6.26 -6.92 -11.65
CA VAL A 134 -6.76 -8.02 -12.49
C VAL A 134 -6.75 -9.35 -11.74
N LEU A 135 -5.66 -9.66 -11.02
CA LEU A 135 -5.59 -10.86 -10.17
C LEU A 135 -6.65 -10.82 -9.06
N GLY A 136 -6.84 -9.66 -8.44
CA GLY A 136 -7.90 -9.43 -7.45
C GLY A 136 -9.28 -9.76 -7.98
N LYS A 137 -9.58 -9.36 -9.22
CA LYS A 137 -10.83 -9.72 -9.90
C LYS A 137 -10.96 -11.22 -10.11
N GLN A 138 -9.88 -11.89 -10.52
CA GLN A 138 -9.90 -13.35 -10.69
C GLN A 138 -10.18 -14.08 -9.37
N TRP A 139 -9.61 -13.61 -8.26
CA TRP A 139 -9.90 -14.18 -6.94
C TRP A 139 -11.35 -13.96 -6.52
N LEU A 140 -11.91 -12.79 -6.83
CA LEU A 140 -13.30 -12.46 -6.52
C LEU A 140 -14.29 -13.33 -7.31
N LEU A 141 -14.01 -13.55 -8.60
CA LEU A 141 -14.78 -14.47 -9.44
C LEU A 141 -14.66 -15.92 -8.97
N HIS A 142 -13.45 -16.33 -8.55
CA HIS A 142 -13.25 -17.67 -8.01
C HIS A 142 -14.05 -17.86 -6.71
N TYR A 143 -14.10 -16.86 -5.84
CA TYR A 143 -14.90 -16.90 -4.61
C TYR A 143 -16.39 -17.14 -4.90
N ASP A 144 -16.94 -16.51 -5.94
CA ASP A 144 -18.35 -16.66 -6.34
C ASP A 144 -18.68 -18.06 -6.90
N SER A 145 -17.79 -18.59 -7.74
CA SER A 145 -18.06 -19.82 -8.51
C SER A 145 -18.16 -21.10 -7.68
N VAL A 146 -17.78 -21.07 -6.41
CA VAL A 146 -17.67 -22.28 -5.58
C VAL A 146 -18.82 -22.30 -4.56
N GLY A 147 -19.91 -23.02 -4.86
CA GLY A 147 -21.00 -23.20 -3.88
C GLY A 147 -22.33 -23.80 -4.35
N GLU A 148 -22.43 -24.29 -5.60
CA GLU A 148 -23.73 -24.70 -6.16
C GLU A 148 -24.16 -26.15 -5.88
N ARG A 149 -23.31 -26.97 -5.27
CA ARG A 149 -23.54 -28.42 -5.12
C ARG A 149 -23.65 -28.84 -3.65
N GLY A 150 -24.45 -29.88 -3.38
CA GLY A 150 -24.66 -30.44 -2.03
C GLY A 150 -25.95 -29.95 -1.34
N THR A 151 -26.15 -30.43 -0.10
CA THR A 151 -27.26 -30.05 0.78
C THR A 151 -27.13 -28.60 1.29
N ILE A 152 -28.22 -27.98 1.77
CA ILE A 152 -28.21 -26.59 2.26
C ILE A 152 -27.20 -26.41 3.41
N GLU A 153 -27.06 -27.44 4.27
CA GLU A 153 -26.08 -27.47 5.34
C GLU A 153 -24.64 -27.51 4.83
N GLU A 154 -24.32 -28.40 3.90
CA GLU A 154 -22.97 -28.52 3.34
C GLU A 154 -22.53 -27.22 2.66
N ARG A 155 -23.42 -26.60 1.89
CA ARG A 155 -23.18 -25.29 1.27
C ARG A 155 -22.92 -24.21 2.30
N GLY A 156 -23.70 -24.19 3.38
CA GLY A 156 -23.54 -23.21 4.46
C GLY A 156 -22.20 -23.34 5.18
N ILE A 157 -21.78 -24.57 5.49
CA ILE A 157 -20.48 -24.86 6.13
C ILE A 157 -19.33 -24.48 5.20
N GLU A 158 -19.42 -24.81 3.91
CA GLU A 158 -18.38 -24.50 2.94
C GLU A 158 -18.20 -22.97 2.77
N ARG A 159 -19.30 -22.23 2.68
CA ARG A 159 -19.27 -20.75 2.63
C ARG A 159 -18.66 -20.15 3.87
N GLN A 160 -19.05 -20.61 5.06
CA GLN A 160 -18.45 -20.12 6.31
C GLN A 160 -16.94 -20.37 6.34
N ARG A 161 -16.49 -21.56 5.89
CA ARG A 161 -15.06 -21.88 5.81
C ARG A 161 -14.30 -20.93 4.87
N LYS A 162 -14.90 -20.52 3.75
CA LYS A 162 -14.29 -19.55 2.83
C LYS A 162 -14.23 -18.16 3.44
N PHE A 163 -15.30 -17.71 4.10
CA PHE A 163 -15.33 -16.44 4.81
C PHE A 163 -14.25 -16.41 5.93
N ASP A 164 -14.13 -17.47 6.71
CA ASP A 164 -13.08 -17.62 7.71
C ASP A 164 -11.68 -17.60 7.05
N GLY A 165 -11.55 -18.17 5.85
CA GLY A 165 -10.38 -18.06 5.00
C GLY A 165 -10.05 -16.60 4.63
N LEU A 166 -11.02 -15.84 4.11
CA LEU A 166 -10.84 -14.43 3.76
C LEU A 166 -10.35 -13.60 4.95
N LEU A 167 -10.93 -13.84 6.13
CA LEU A 167 -10.50 -13.19 7.37
C LEU A 167 -9.09 -13.60 7.79
N ARG A 168 -8.77 -14.89 7.72
CA ARG A 168 -7.46 -15.43 8.10
C ARG A 168 -6.34 -14.90 7.19
N TRP A 169 -6.60 -14.78 5.90
CA TRP A 169 -5.66 -14.26 4.92
C TRP A 169 -5.67 -12.72 4.81
N LYS A 170 -6.53 -12.05 5.60
CA LYS A 170 -6.68 -10.59 5.59
C LYS A 170 -6.89 -10.03 4.19
N PHE A 171 -7.80 -10.66 3.44
CA PHE A 171 -8.08 -10.29 2.06
C PHE A 171 -8.38 -8.80 1.86
N ASP A 172 -9.06 -8.18 2.83
CA ASP A 172 -9.31 -6.74 2.86
C ASP A 172 -8.00 -5.91 2.83
N LEU A 173 -6.97 -6.30 3.58
CA LEU A 173 -5.66 -5.63 3.51
C LEU A 173 -5.00 -5.81 2.15
N VAL A 174 -5.13 -6.99 1.54
CA VAL A 174 -4.57 -7.26 0.21
C VAL A 174 -5.24 -6.36 -0.83
N MET A 175 -6.57 -6.23 -0.77
CA MET A 175 -7.34 -5.34 -1.64
C MET A 175 -6.98 -3.87 -1.46
N GLN A 176 -6.63 -3.45 -0.24
CA GLN A 176 -6.19 -2.08 0.04
C GLN A 176 -4.79 -1.77 -0.51
N ILE A 177 -3.93 -2.76 -0.75
CA ILE A 177 -2.58 -2.53 -1.32
C ILE A 177 -2.67 -1.97 -2.75
N PHE A 178 -3.69 -2.33 -3.53
CA PHE A 178 -3.81 -1.93 -4.93
C PHE A 178 -4.01 -0.41 -5.10
N PRO A 179 -5.01 0.23 -4.46
CA PRO A 179 -5.15 1.69 -4.52
C PRO A 179 -3.98 2.42 -3.85
N LEU A 180 -3.33 1.80 -2.85
CA LEU A 180 -2.14 2.38 -2.22
C LEU A 180 -0.94 2.46 -3.16
N LEU A 181 -0.73 1.41 -3.96
CA LEU A 181 0.35 1.39 -4.93
C LEU A 181 0.14 2.46 -6.02
N LEU A 182 -1.12 2.68 -6.42
CA LEU A 182 -1.50 3.77 -7.33
C LEU A 182 -1.25 5.17 -6.74
N GLN A 183 -1.63 5.38 -5.47
CA GLN A 183 -1.35 6.65 -4.77
C GLN A 183 0.15 6.90 -4.65
N HIS A 184 0.93 5.87 -4.31
CA HIS A 184 2.39 5.98 -4.22
C HIS A 184 3.02 6.30 -5.57
N SER A 185 2.56 5.65 -6.63
CA SER A 185 2.99 5.93 -8.00
C SER A 185 2.71 7.37 -8.42
N LEU A 186 1.53 7.91 -8.10
CA LEU A 186 1.18 9.30 -8.39
C LEU A 186 2.11 10.29 -7.69
N LEU A 187 2.45 10.04 -6.42
CA LEU A 187 3.37 10.90 -5.66
C LEU A 187 4.80 10.85 -6.21
N LEU A 188 5.28 9.66 -6.59
CA LEU A 188 6.58 9.50 -7.24
C LEU A 188 6.64 10.26 -8.56
N PHE A 189 5.61 10.15 -9.39
CA PHE A 189 5.52 10.86 -10.66
C PHE A 189 5.48 12.38 -10.46
N ALA A 190 4.66 12.88 -9.54
CA ALA A 190 4.60 14.31 -9.25
C ALA A 190 5.94 14.86 -8.75
N THR A 191 6.65 14.08 -7.92
CA THR A 191 8.00 14.42 -7.45
C THR A 191 9.00 14.46 -8.60
N ALA A 192 9.00 13.42 -9.43
CA ALA A 192 9.89 13.31 -10.59
C ALA A 192 9.66 14.45 -11.59
N LEU A 193 8.39 14.74 -11.89
CA LEU A 193 7.99 15.83 -12.76
C LEU A 193 8.40 17.20 -12.18
N SER A 194 8.30 17.39 -10.87
CA SER A 194 8.75 18.62 -10.21
C SER A 194 10.27 18.80 -10.30
N ILE A 195 11.04 17.72 -10.09
CA ILE A 195 12.50 17.72 -10.23
C ILE A 195 12.89 18.08 -11.67
N TYR A 196 12.25 17.44 -12.66
CA TYR A 196 12.49 17.70 -14.07
C TYR A 196 12.12 19.14 -14.46
N LEU A 197 10.94 19.63 -14.10
CA LEU A 197 10.53 20.99 -14.41
C LEU A 197 11.45 22.05 -13.78
N TRP A 198 12.07 21.72 -12.65
CA TRP A 198 13.03 22.62 -11.99
C TRP A 198 14.29 22.84 -12.82
N THR A 199 14.70 21.88 -13.66
CA THR A 199 15.87 22.04 -14.55
C THR A 199 15.56 22.91 -15.77
N ILE A 200 14.28 23.03 -16.13
CA ILE A 200 13.83 23.81 -17.30
C ILE A 200 13.38 25.21 -16.89
N HIS A 201 12.40 25.32 -15.99
CA HIS A 201 11.80 26.59 -15.61
C HIS A 201 11.22 26.59 -14.19
N HIS A 202 11.88 27.30 -13.28
CA HIS A 202 11.52 27.34 -11.85
C HIS A 202 10.08 27.77 -11.57
N ALA A 203 9.49 28.69 -12.36
CA ALA A 203 8.12 29.12 -12.12
C ALA A 203 7.08 28.00 -12.40
N ILE A 204 7.30 27.18 -13.43
CA ILE A 204 6.39 26.07 -13.76
C ILE A 204 6.55 24.98 -12.71
N ALA A 205 7.79 24.69 -12.32
CA ALA A 205 8.10 23.76 -11.25
C ALA A 205 7.44 24.19 -9.92
N ALA A 206 7.49 25.47 -9.56
CA ALA A 206 6.88 26.00 -8.35
C ALA A 206 5.34 25.82 -8.33
N ILE A 207 4.67 26.01 -9.47
CA ILE A 207 3.22 25.78 -9.59
C ILE A 207 2.88 24.30 -9.37
N VAL A 208 3.58 23.39 -10.04
CA VAL A 208 3.37 21.94 -9.93
C VAL A 208 3.69 21.43 -8.52
N LEU A 209 4.80 21.90 -7.94
CA LEU A 209 5.21 21.55 -6.58
C LEU A 209 4.25 22.11 -5.53
N GLY A 210 3.74 23.33 -5.73
CA GLY A 210 2.70 23.92 -4.87
C GLY A 210 1.43 23.08 -4.86
N LEU A 211 0.91 22.70 -6.03
CA LEU A 211 -0.26 21.84 -6.14
C LEU A 211 -0.04 20.47 -5.48
N THR A 212 1.12 19.86 -5.74
CA THR A 212 1.51 18.57 -5.14
C THR A 212 1.58 18.67 -3.61
N SER A 213 2.17 19.75 -3.10
CA SER A 213 2.33 19.99 -1.65
C SER A 213 0.98 20.15 -0.96
N ILE A 214 0.03 20.88 -1.57
CA ILE A 214 -1.34 21.02 -1.05
C ILE A 214 -2.00 19.64 -0.95
N GLY A 215 -1.90 18.82 -1.99
CA GLY A 215 -2.43 17.46 -1.99
C GLY A 215 -1.84 16.58 -0.88
N VAL A 216 -0.52 16.61 -0.71
CA VAL A 216 0.18 15.87 0.36
C VAL A 216 -0.22 16.35 1.75
N ILE A 217 -0.34 17.67 1.96
CA ILE A 217 -0.77 18.24 3.25
C ILE A 217 -2.19 17.77 3.58
N LEU A 218 -3.13 17.87 2.63
CA LEU A 218 -4.50 17.40 2.82
C LEU A 218 -4.52 15.89 3.12
N TYR A 219 -3.71 15.10 2.42
CA TYR A 219 -3.61 13.67 2.65
C TYR A 219 -3.12 13.34 4.08
N ILE A 220 -2.10 14.05 4.56
CA ILE A 220 -1.58 13.90 5.92
C ILE A 220 -2.64 14.30 6.94
N LEU A 221 -3.32 15.44 6.75
CA LEU A 221 -4.39 15.89 7.64
C LEU A 221 -5.53 14.88 7.75
N MET A 222 -5.96 14.29 6.62
CA MET A 222 -6.98 13.23 6.61
C MET A 222 -6.49 11.96 7.32
N SER A 223 -5.22 11.60 7.15
CA SER A 223 -4.65 10.43 7.83
C SER A 223 -4.52 10.65 9.34
N VAL A 224 -4.14 11.85 9.77
CA VAL A 224 -4.05 12.22 11.19
C VAL A 224 -5.42 12.31 11.84
N SER A 225 -6.43 12.86 11.15
CA SER A 225 -7.81 12.89 11.67
C SER A 225 -8.36 11.48 11.89
N ALA A 226 -8.03 10.55 11.00
CA ALA A 226 -8.39 9.14 11.13
C ALA A 226 -7.65 8.38 12.23
N LEU A 227 -6.46 8.83 12.64
CA LEU A 227 -5.75 8.27 13.80
C LEU A 227 -6.26 8.84 15.13
N THR A 228 -6.77 10.06 15.12
CA THR A 228 -7.17 10.77 16.35
C THR A 228 -8.59 10.37 16.80
N SER A 229 -9.46 10.00 15.86
CA SER A 229 -10.82 9.52 16.16
C SER A 229 -11.08 8.15 15.52
N PRO A 230 -11.36 7.10 16.31
CA PRO A 230 -11.75 5.78 15.81
C PRO A 230 -12.98 5.80 14.90
N ASP A 231 -13.86 6.77 15.09
CA ASP A 231 -15.13 6.94 14.36
C ASP A 231 -15.02 7.96 13.21
N SER A 232 -13.81 8.38 12.83
CA SER A 232 -13.68 9.36 11.75
C SER A 232 -14.11 8.76 10.39
N PRO A 233 -14.81 9.52 9.54
CA PRO A 233 -15.21 9.09 8.19
C PRO A 233 -14.04 9.04 7.20
N PHE A 234 -12.84 9.50 7.57
CA PHE A 234 -11.68 9.66 6.68
C PHE A 234 -10.69 8.49 6.75
N GLN A 235 -11.18 7.27 6.95
CA GLN A 235 -10.31 6.09 6.98
C GLN A 235 -9.72 5.84 5.59
N THR A 236 -8.47 6.27 5.41
CA THR A 236 -7.69 5.95 4.22
C THR A 236 -7.09 4.55 4.36
N PRO A 237 -6.89 3.81 3.25
CA PRO A 237 -6.23 2.51 3.28
C PRO A 237 -4.83 2.58 3.92
N LEU A 238 -4.14 3.73 3.83
CA LEU A 238 -2.86 3.93 4.54
C LEU A 238 -3.04 3.93 6.06
N THR A 239 -4.09 4.55 6.58
CA THR A 239 -4.32 4.63 8.03
C THR A 239 -4.58 3.24 8.61
N ILE A 240 -5.32 2.40 7.87
CA ILE A 240 -5.60 1.01 8.26
C ILE A 240 -4.30 0.18 8.26
N LEU A 241 -3.47 0.32 7.22
CA LEU A 241 -2.21 -0.40 7.07
C LEU A 241 -1.16 0.06 8.11
N LEU A 242 -1.09 1.36 8.39
CA LEU A 242 -0.27 1.94 9.47
C LEU A 242 -0.71 1.43 10.84
N ALA A 243 -2.00 1.42 11.14
CA ALA A 243 -2.52 0.87 12.39
C ALA A 243 -2.19 -0.62 12.53
N ALA A 244 -2.26 -1.39 11.44
CA ALA A 244 -1.85 -2.79 11.41
C ALA A 244 -0.35 -2.96 11.65
N LEU A 245 0.50 -2.16 11.00
CA LEU A 245 1.95 -2.14 11.19
C LEU A 245 2.35 -1.80 12.63
N ILE A 246 1.74 -0.77 13.22
CA ILE A 246 1.97 -0.37 14.61
C ILE A 246 1.59 -1.51 15.58
N LYS A 247 0.47 -2.21 15.34
CA LYS A 247 0.08 -3.38 16.14
C LYS A 247 1.07 -4.54 16.00
N VAL A 248 1.55 -4.81 14.79
CA VAL A 248 2.54 -5.86 14.52
C VAL A 248 3.88 -5.52 15.18
N GLN A 249 4.35 -4.29 15.08
CA GLN A 249 5.59 -3.83 15.69
C GLN A 249 5.54 -3.93 17.22
N LYS A 250 4.42 -3.51 17.85
CA LYS A 250 4.21 -3.70 19.30
C LYS A 250 4.18 -5.19 19.70
N SER A 251 3.56 -6.05 18.90
CA SER A 251 3.55 -7.50 19.13
C SER A 251 4.94 -8.13 18.99
N LEU A 252 5.76 -7.67 18.05
CA LEU A 252 7.13 -8.15 17.86
C LEU A 252 8.04 -7.65 18.97
N ALA A 253 7.93 -6.39 19.38
CA ALA A 253 8.65 -5.85 20.53
C ALA A 253 8.31 -6.62 21.81
N ALA A 254 7.03 -6.91 22.07
CA ALA A 254 6.61 -7.70 23.23
C ALA A 254 7.15 -9.15 23.19
N ARG A 255 7.23 -9.77 22.00
CA ARG A 255 7.81 -11.11 21.82
C ARG A 255 9.32 -11.13 21.99
N ILE A 256 10.03 -10.11 21.52
CA ILE A 256 11.48 -9.98 21.70
C ILE A 256 11.80 -9.76 23.18
N ILE A 257 11.06 -8.89 23.87
CA ILE A 257 11.20 -8.66 25.31
C ILE A 257 10.89 -9.92 26.11
N GLY A 258 9.86 -10.69 25.73
CA GLY A 258 9.52 -11.97 26.36
C GLY A 258 10.46 -13.13 26.03
N SER A 259 11.33 -13.00 25.03
CA SER A 259 12.31 -14.02 24.63
C SER A 259 13.69 -13.82 25.30
N ILE A 260 13.87 -12.75 26.08
CA ILE A 260 15.09 -12.52 26.86
C ILE A 260 14.99 -13.38 28.14
N PRO A 261 15.95 -14.29 28.41
CA PRO A 261 15.93 -15.08 29.63
C PRO A 261 16.06 -14.16 30.86
N ALA A 262 15.17 -14.37 31.84
CA ALA A 262 15.07 -13.65 33.12
C ALA A 262 16.41 -13.24 33.81
N PRO A 263 17.49 -14.06 33.82
CA PRO A 263 18.73 -13.66 34.46
C PRO A 263 19.37 -12.38 33.89
N ILE A 264 19.12 -12.03 32.61
CA ILE A 264 19.67 -10.83 31.98
C ILE A 264 18.83 -9.59 32.32
N THR A 265 17.51 -9.73 32.41
CA THR A 265 16.62 -8.62 32.80
C THR A 265 16.80 -8.23 34.27
N ASP A 266 17.09 -9.20 35.13
CA ASP A 266 17.37 -8.96 36.55
C ASP A 266 18.75 -8.33 36.75
N SER A 267 19.76 -8.76 35.99
CA SER A 267 21.10 -8.15 35.99
C SER A 267 21.08 -6.70 35.49
N LEU A 268 20.27 -6.38 34.48
CA LEU A 268 20.09 -5.00 34.00
C LEU A 268 19.29 -4.14 34.98
N ARG A 269 18.31 -4.72 35.71
CA ARG A 269 17.61 -4.03 36.81
C ARG A 269 18.53 -3.75 37.99
N GLU A 270 19.40 -4.68 38.37
CA GLU A 270 20.41 -4.44 39.41
C GLU A 270 21.48 -3.43 38.97
N PHE A 271 21.89 -3.46 37.70
CA PHE A 271 22.85 -2.50 37.15
C PHE A 271 22.26 -1.08 37.11
N TRP A 272 20.99 -0.93 36.69
CA TRP A 272 20.29 0.36 36.72
C TRP A 272 19.95 0.83 38.13
N GLY A 273 19.55 -0.07 39.04
CA GLY A 273 19.30 0.26 40.44
C GLY A 273 20.56 0.71 41.20
N ARG A 274 21.76 0.25 40.77
CA ARG A 274 23.05 0.76 41.27
C ARG A 274 23.41 2.14 40.72
N LEU A 275 22.86 2.55 39.59
CA LEU A 275 23.06 3.87 38.98
C LEU A 275 22.12 4.94 39.56
N GLU A 276 21.05 4.55 40.27
CA GLU A 276 20.08 5.48 40.89
C GLU A 276 20.46 5.99 42.29
N ILE A 277 21.61 5.61 42.85
CA ILE A 277 22.16 6.28 44.05
C ILE A 277 22.92 7.55 43.63
N SER A 278 22.23 8.52 43.01
CA SER A 278 22.69 9.91 43.00
C SER A 278 21.63 10.91 42.49
N TYR A 279 20.35 10.77 42.85
CA TYR A 279 19.42 11.92 42.81
C TYR A 279 18.40 11.82 43.95
N PRO A 280 18.38 12.77 44.91
CA PRO A 280 17.40 12.77 45.97
C PRO A 280 16.10 13.43 45.48
N GLY A 281 14.97 12.77 45.77
CA GLY A 281 13.67 13.40 45.80
C GLY A 281 12.77 13.02 44.63
N TYR A 282 11.90 12.03 44.83
CA TYR A 282 10.43 12.18 44.84
C TYR A 282 9.81 10.90 45.42
N PRO A 283 8.79 10.98 46.30
CA PRO A 283 8.17 9.83 46.94
C PRO A 283 7.24 9.07 45.97
N ALA A 284 7.25 7.75 46.10
CA ALA A 284 6.40 6.82 45.37
C ALA A 284 4.92 7.05 45.65
N LEU A 285 4.09 7.13 44.59
CA LEU A 285 2.65 6.96 44.72
C LEU A 285 2.34 5.48 44.97
N SER A 286 1.76 5.21 46.13
CA SER A 286 1.15 3.95 46.52
C SER A 286 -0.04 3.62 45.62
N THR A 287 -0.04 2.41 45.07
CA THR A 287 -1.22 1.75 44.53
C THR A 287 -2.08 1.24 45.70
N ASP A 288 -3.29 1.78 45.80
CA ASP A 288 -4.47 1.02 46.22
C ASP A 288 -5.36 0.82 44.99
#